data_AF-A0A7E6EAU2-F1
#
_entry.id   AF-A0A7E6EAU2-F1
#
_cell.length_a   1.000
_cell.length_b   1.000
_cell.length_c   1.000
_cell.angle_alpha   90.00
_cell.angle_beta   90.00
_cell.angle_gamma   90.00
#
_symmetry.space_group_name_H-M   'P 1'
#
loop_
_entity.id
_entity.type
_entity.pdbx_description
1 polymer ?
#
loop_
_entity_poly.entity_id
_entity_poly.type
_entity_poly.pdbx_seq_one_letter_code
_entity_poly.pdbx_strand_id
1 'polypeptide(L)'
;MTWLLGYVDPSDPCFVAAVFTIIFNPLFWNVVARWEQKTRKLSQAMGSPYLACYVLGGVILLLNVLRSYCFTQAMLSQPRMDSLDSPVALLAGLLLLGVGSVLVLSSFFALGFTGTFLGDYFGILKESRVTTFPFSILDNPMYWGSTANYLGWAVVHASPAGLLLTAVVALTYVVAILYEEPFTAEIYRQKASQPDKRS
;
A
#
# COMPACT_ATOMS: atom_id res chain seq x y z
N MET A 1 -6.07 -12.09 28.62
CA MET A 1 -6.83 -11.17 27.75
C MET A 1 -7.04 -9.77 28.35
N THR A 2 -6.33 -9.41 29.43
CA THR A 2 -6.44 -8.09 30.10
C THR A 2 -5.28 -7.13 29.81
N TRP A 3 -4.20 -7.61 29.17
CA TRP A 3 -3.00 -6.80 28.93
C TRP A 3 -3.12 -5.87 27.71
N LEU A 4 -3.80 -6.31 26.64
CA LEU A 4 -4.03 -5.51 25.43
C LEU A 4 -4.99 -4.34 25.66
N LEU A 5 -5.99 -4.50 26.54
CA LEU A 5 -6.96 -3.44 26.89
C LEU A 5 -6.32 -2.31 27.71
N GLY A 6 -5.14 -2.52 28.31
CA GLY A 6 -4.41 -1.47 29.03
C GLY A 6 -3.60 -0.53 28.12
N TYR A 7 -3.34 -0.93 26.88
CA TYR A 7 -2.48 -0.19 25.95
C TYR A 7 -3.21 0.31 24.69
N VAL A 8 -4.38 -0.22 24.39
CA VAL A 8 -5.14 0.15 23.19
C VAL A 8 -6.60 0.32 23.55
N ASP A 9 -7.10 1.54 23.39
CA ASP A 9 -8.52 1.85 23.37
C ASP A 9 -9.07 1.78 21.93
N PRO A 10 -9.84 0.74 21.56
CA PRO A 10 -10.41 0.62 20.22
C PRO A 10 -11.49 1.67 19.89
N SER A 11 -12.01 2.37 20.91
CA SER A 11 -13.05 3.39 20.77
C SER A 11 -12.46 4.78 20.53
N ASP A 12 -11.14 4.94 20.67
CA ASP A 12 -10.45 6.20 20.40
C ASP A 12 -10.72 6.66 18.96
N PRO A 13 -11.21 7.89 18.75
CA PRO A 13 -11.52 8.40 17.41
C PRO A 13 -10.33 8.35 16.45
N CYS A 14 -9.09 8.57 16.93
CA CYS A 14 -7.90 8.49 16.08
C CYS A 14 -7.64 7.04 15.66
N PHE A 15 -7.74 6.08 16.58
CA PHE A 15 -7.62 4.66 16.28
C PHE A 15 -8.65 4.18 15.25
N VAL A 16 -9.93 4.54 15.44
CA VAL A 16 -11.00 4.20 14.48
C VAL A 16 -10.74 4.83 13.11
N ALA A 17 -10.33 6.10 13.06
CA ALA A 17 -9.98 6.77 11.82
C ALA A 17 -8.78 6.11 11.11
N ALA A 18 -7.76 5.67 11.87
CA ALA A 18 -6.62 4.94 11.34
C ALA A 18 -7.05 3.61 10.71
N VAL A 19 -7.83 2.79 11.43
CA VAL A 19 -8.35 1.51 10.89
C VAL A 19 -9.17 1.75 9.61
N PHE A 20 -10.07 2.74 9.64
CA PHE A 20 -10.89 3.08 8.48
C PHE A 20 -10.03 3.47 7.27
N THR A 21 -9.08 4.40 7.44
CA THR A 21 -8.21 4.85 6.34
C THR A 21 -7.27 3.76 5.83
N ILE A 22 -6.82 2.84 6.70
CA ILE A 22 -6.02 1.67 6.30
C ILE A 22 -6.83 0.77 5.36
N ILE A 23 -8.06 0.44 5.72
CA ILE A 23 -8.92 -0.48 4.95
C ILE A 23 -9.47 0.20 3.70
N PHE A 24 -9.91 1.45 3.82
CA PHE A 24 -10.52 2.21 2.73
C PHE A 24 -9.56 2.40 1.56
N ASN A 25 -8.28 2.67 1.83
CA ASN A 25 -7.29 2.93 0.79
C ASN A 25 -7.23 1.79 -0.25
N PRO A 26 -6.90 0.52 0.11
CA PRO A 26 -6.88 -0.57 -0.84
C PRO A 26 -8.20 -0.90 -1.51
N LEU A 27 -9.31 -0.71 -0.81
CA LEU A 27 -10.64 -0.89 -1.40
C LEU A 27 -10.92 0.18 -2.47
N PHE A 28 -10.61 1.44 -2.18
CA PHE A 28 -10.84 2.55 -3.09
C PHE A 28 -10.14 2.34 -4.43
N TRP A 29 -8.83 2.12 -4.43
CA TRP A 29 -8.11 1.98 -5.69
C TRP A 29 -8.46 0.70 -6.44
N ASN A 30 -8.72 -0.42 -5.75
CA ASN A 30 -9.19 -1.65 -6.39
C ASN A 30 -10.55 -1.47 -7.07
N VAL A 31 -11.50 -0.81 -6.40
CA VAL A 31 -12.84 -0.57 -6.94
C VAL A 31 -12.78 0.39 -8.13
N VAL A 32 -12.11 1.52 -7.97
CA VAL A 32 -12.03 2.56 -9.01
C VAL A 32 -11.28 2.05 -10.24
N ALA A 33 -10.14 1.37 -10.06
CA ALA A 33 -9.37 0.85 -11.17
C ALA A 33 -10.14 -0.22 -11.95
N ARG A 34 -10.84 -1.15 -11.27
CA ARG A 34 -11.68 -2.15 -11.95
C ARG A 34 -12.87 -1.54 -12.66
N TRP A 35 -13.50 -0.55 -12.04
CA TRP A 35 -14.59 0.18 -12.68
C TRP A 35 -14.11 0.89 -13.95
N GLU A 36 -12.92 1.49 -13.90
CA GLU A 36 -12.31 2.10 -15.07
C GLU A 36 -11.96 1.05 -16.14
N GLN A 37 -11.37 -0.09 -15.77
CA GLN A 37 -11.03 -1.15 -16.72
C GLN A 37 -12.26 -1.64 -17.49
N LYS A 38 -13.43 -1.75 -16.82
CA LYS A 38 -14.67 -2.20 -17.45
C LYS A 38 -15.38 -1.12 -18.26
N THR A 39 -15.34 0.13 -17.82
CA THR A 39 -16.21 1.18 -18.38
C THR A 39 -15.47 2.21 -19.22
N ARG A 40 -14.16 2.38 -19.01
CA ARG A 40 -13.31 3.41 -19.63
C ARG A 40 -13.81 4.84 -19.47
N LYS A 41 -14.74 5.06 -18.52
CA LYS A 41 -15.46 6.32 -18.36
C LYS A 41 -14.57 7.42 -17.81
N LEU A 42 -13.63 7.11 -16.92
CA LEU A 42 -12.69 8.09 -16.37
C LEU A 42 -11.72 8.56 -17.46
N SER A 43 -11.17 7.63 -18.23
CA SER A 43 -10.33 7.97 -19.39
C SER A 43 -11.09 8.81 -20.43
N GLN A 44 -12.35 8.47 -20.71
CA GLN A 44 -13.20 9.23 -21.63
C GLN A 44 -13.51 10.64 -21.11
N ALA A 45 -13.89 10.77 -19.83
CA ALA A 45 -14.20 12.06 -19.21
C ALA A 45 -12.98 12.99 -19.17
N MET A 46 -11.78 12.44 -18.97
CA MET A 46 -10.53 13.21 -18.97
C MET A 46 -9.89 13.34 -20.36
N GLY A 47 -10.47 12.70 -21.40
CA GLY A 47 -9.93 12.70 -22.77
C GLY A 47 -8.61 11.94 -22.96
N SER A 48 -8.03 11.35 -21.90
CA SER A 48 -6.78 10.59 -21.98
C SER A 48 -6.65 9.57 -20.84
N PRO A 49 -6.28 8.31 -21.13
CA PRO A 49 -6.04 7.30 -20.10
C PRO A 49 -4.83 7.63 -19.22
N TYR A 50 -3.82 8.30 -19.77
CA TYR A 50 -2.67 8.76 -18.99
C TYR A 50 -3.09 9.83 -17.99
N LEU A 51 -3.84 10.84 -18.42
CA LEU A 51 -4.29 11.90 -17.52
C LEU A 51 -5.16 11.33 -16.40
N ALA A 52 -6.10 10.43 -16.74
CA ALA A 52 -6.95 9.77 -15.76
C ALA A 52 -6.14 8.92 -14.76
N CYS A 53 -5.11 8.19 -15.22
CA CYS A 53 -4.20 7.45 -14.36
C CYS A 53 -3.38 8.37 -13.44
N TYR A 54 -2.86 9.50 -13.95
CA TYR A 54 -2.13 10.48 -13.13
C TYR A 54 -3.00 11.12 -12.06
N VAL A 55 -4.24 11.48 -12.40
CA VAL A 55 -5.21 12.03 -11.44
C VAL A 55 -5.55 10.99 -10.38
N LEU A 56 -5.83 9.74 -10.76
CA LEU A 56 -6.07 8.66 -9.80
C LEU A 56 -4.84 8.44 -8.90
N GLY A 57 -3.64 8.41 -9.46
CA GLY A 57 -2.40 8.27 -8.70
C GLY A 57 -2.20 9.41 -7.71
N GLY A 58 -2.51 10.65 -8.09
CA GLY A 58 -2.51 11.81 -7.19
C GLY A 58 -3.49 11.65 -6.02
N VAL A 59 -4.71 11.17 -6.29
CA VAL A 59 -5.70 10.88 -5.24
C VAL A 59 -5.21 9.77 -4.31
N ILE A 60 -4.65 8.68 -4.85
CA ILE A 60 -4.09 7.57 -4.05
C ILE A 60 -2.94 8.07 -3.16
N LEU A 61 -2.05 8.93 -3.68
CA LEU A 61 -0.98 9.54 -2.89
C LEU A 61 -1.52 10.37 -1.73
N LEU A 62 -2.51 11.23 -1.97
CA LEU A 62 -3.15 12.04 -0.91
C LEU A 62 -3.81 11.15 0.15
N LEU A 63 -4.52 10.10 -0.29
CA LEU A 63 -5.11 9.11 0.60
C LEU A 63 -4.04 8.35 1.41
N ASN A 64 -2.87 8.05 0.83
CA ASN A 64 -1.76 7.42 1.54
C ASN A 64 -1.12 8.36 2.58
N VAL A 65 -1.05 9.66 2.28
CA VAL A 65 -0.62 10.69 3.26
C VAL A 65 -1.62 10.76 4.41
N LEU A 66 -2.92 10.84 4.11
CA LEU A 66 -3.97 10.85 5.13
C LEU A 66 -3.92 9.61 6.02
N ARG A 67 -3.81 8.40 5.43
CA ARG A 67 -3.67 7.15 6.16
C ARG A 67 -2.46 7.18 7.10
N SER A 68 -1.31 7.64 6.60
CA SER A 68 -0.07 7.71 7.40
C SER A 68 -0.18 8.72 8.54
N TYR A 69 -0.87 9.83 8.30
CA TYR A 69 -1.21 10.81 9.32
C TYR A 69 -2.11 10.20 10.40
N CYS A 70 -3.25 9.58 10.02
CA CYS A 70 -4.16 8.93 10.96
C CYS A 70 -3.48 7.81 11.76
N PHE A 71 -2.66 6.98 11.11
CA PHE A 71 -1.85 5.95 11.78
C PHE A 71 -0.97 6.58 12.86
N THR A 72 -0.25 7.65 12.52
CA THR A 72 0.66 8.32 13.46
C THR A 72 -0.10 8.96 14.62
N GLN A 73 -1.24 9.62 14.34
CA GLN A 73 -2.07 10.19 15.39
C GLN A 73 -2.62 9.12 16.35
N ALA A 74 -3.14 8.01 15.83
CA ALA A 74 -3.62 6.89 16.64
C ALA A 74 -2.52 6.25 17.48
N MET A 75 -1.30 6.20 16.95
CA MET A 75 -0.14 5.66 17.65
C MET A 75 0.29 6.56 18.81
N LEU A 76 0.22 7.89 18.62
CA LEU A 76 0.58 8.90 19.60
C LEU A 76 -0.52 9.17 20.64
N SER A 77 -1.79 8.90 20.32
CA SER A 77 -2.93 9.06 21.25
C SER A 77 -3.00 7.94 22.30
N GLN A 78 -2.27 6.84 22.10
CA GLN A 78 -2.36 5.63 22.90
C GLN A 78 -1.10 5.44 23.78
N PRO A 79 -1.21 4.74 24.92
CA PRO A 79 -0.07 4.48 25.81
C PRO A 79 1.10 3.77 25.12
N ARG A 80 2.31 4.18 25.48
CA ARG A 80 3.56 3.50 25.08
C ARG A 80 3.86 2.35 26.05
N MET A 81 4.62 1.36 25.58
CA MET A 81 5.01 0.20 26.37
C MET A 81 6.52 0.26 26.65
N ASP A 82 6.89 0.50 27.91
CA ASP A 82 8.28 0.67 28.33
C ASP A 82 9.19 -0.53 28.00
N SER A 83 8.64 -1.75 27.95
CA SER A 83 9.43 -2.93 27.57
C SER A 83 9.86 -2.93 26.09
N LEU A 84 9.18 -2.16 25.24
CA LEU A 84 9.58 -1.89 23.85
C LEU A 84 10.55 -0.71 23.74
N ASP A 85 10.73 0.08 24.80
CA ASP A 85 11.63 1.23 24.82
C ASP A 85 13.06 0.80 25.19
N SER A 86 13.68 0.05 24.28
CA SER A 86 15.07 -0.41 24.43
C SER A 86 15.93 0.03 23.24
N PRO A 87 17.25 0.23 23.43
CA PRO A 87 18.15 0.56 22.33
C PRO A 87 18.14 -0.47 21.20
N VAL A 88 17.93 -1.75 21.55
CA VAL A 88 17.82 -2.86 20.59
C VAL A 88 16.54 -2.71 19.76
N ALA A 89 15.41 -2.42 20.40
CA ALA A 89 14.15 -2.19 19.70
C ALA A 89 14.24 -0.97 18.79
N LEU A 90 14.83 0.15 19.25
CA LEU A 90 15.06 1.33 18.42
C LEU A 90 15.89 0.98 17.16
N LEU A 91 17.00 0.26 17.32
CA LEU A 91 17.82 -0.18 16.19
C LEU A 91 17.04 -1.08 15.23
N ALA A 92 16.28 -2.04 15.76
CA ALA A 92 15.43 -2.90 14.95
C ALA A 92 14.37 -2.10 14.17
N GLY A 93 13.74 -1.10 14.81
CA GLY A 93 12.77 -0.21 14.19
C GLY A 93 13.38 0.63 13.06
N LEU A 94 14.58 1.17 13.26
CA LEU A 94 15.32 1.91 12.24
C LEU A 94 15.74 1.02 11.05
N LEU A 95 16.17 -0.22 11.32
CA LEU A 95 16.48 -1.18 10.27
C LEU A 95 15.24 -1.52 9.43
N LEU A 96 14.09 -1.73 10.08
CA LEU A 96 12.81 -1.98 9.42
C LEU A 96 12.40 -0.81 8.52
N LEU A 97 12.55 0.43 8.99
CA LEU A 97 12.30 1.65 8.20
C LEU A 97 13.25 1.76 6.99
N GLY A 98 14.54 1.44 7.19
CA GLY A 98 15.53 1.44 6.12
C GLY A 98 15.20 0.42 5.03
N VAL A 99 14.99 -0.83 5.42
CA VAL A 99 14.64 -1.93 4.50
C VAL A 99 13.31 -1.65 3.81
N GLY A 100 12.29 -1.24 4.55
CA GLY A 100 10.97 -0.94 4.00
C GLY A 100 11.01 0.20 2.98
N SER A 101 11.76 1.26 3.27
CA SER A 101 11.95 2.39 2.34
C SER A 101 12.71 1.98 1.08
N VAL A 102 13.76 1.17 1.20
CA VAL A 102 14.46 0.62 0.03
C VAL A 102 13.52 -0.19 -0.85
N LEU A 103 12.72 -1.10 -0.27
CA LEU A 103 11.75 -1.88 -1.02
C LEU A 103 10.72 -1.00 -1.72
N VAL A 104 10.14 -0.02 -1.04
CA VAL A 104 9.13 0.89 -1.63
C VAL A 104 9.72 1.73 -2.76
N LEU A 105 10.85 2.40 -2.51
CA LEU A 105 11.46 3.31 -3.48
C LEU A 105 11.99 2.55 -4.69
N SER A 106 12.69 1.44 -4.49
CA SER A 106 13.17 0.63 -5.61
C SER A 106 12.03 0.02 -6.42
N SER A 107 10.92 -0.37 -5.78
CA SER A 107 9.71 -0.80 -6.50
C SER A 107 9.14 0.33 -7.36
N PHE A 108 9.04 1.54 -6.80
CA PHE A 108 8.54 2.71 -7.51
C PHE A 108 9.42 3.07 -8.71
N PHE A 109 10.75 3.06 -8.56
CA PHE A 109 11.67 3.31 -9.67
C PHE A 109 11.56 2.24 -10.76
N ALA A 110 11.39 0.97 -10.40
CA ALA A 110 11.31 -0.11 -11.37
C ALA A 110 9.96 -0.14 -12.13
N LEU A 111 8.84 0.18 -11.45
CA LEU A 111 7.51 0.25 -12.05
C LEU A 111 7.24 1.58 -12.77
N GLY A 112 7.79 2.68 -12.27
CA GLY A 112 7.41 4.03 -12.63
C GLY A 112 6.06 4.44 -12.02
N PHE A 113 5.64 5.68 -12.29
CA PHE A 113 4.39 6.22 -11.74
C PHE A 113 3.17 5.42 -12.20
N THR A 114 2.99 5.24 -13.51
CA THR A 114 1.83 4.53 -14.06
C THR A 114 1.81 3.06 -13.65
N GLY A 115 2.95 2.39 -13.61
CA GLY A 115 3.05 1.02 -13.12
C GLY A 115 2.72 0.87 -11.64
N THR A 116 2.98 1.91 -10.83
CA THR A 116 2.64 1.93 -9.40
C THR A 116 1.16 2.22 -9.16
N PHE A 117 0.57 3.14 -9.93
CA PHE A 117 -0.80 3.61 -9.74
C PHE A 117 -1.80 2.99 -10.73
N LEU A 118 -1.70 1.66 -10.92
CA LEU A 118 -2.70 0.83 -11.61
C LEU A 118 -2.90 1.20 -13.09
N GLY A 119 -1.86 1.67 -13.77
CA GLY A 119 -1.90 2.06 -15.18
C GLY A 119 -2.32 0.92 -16.11
N ASP A 120 -2.11 -0.33 -15.73
CA ASP A 120 -2.59 -1.51 -16.44
C ASP A 120 -4.12 -1.55 -16.58
N TYR A 121 -4.86 -1.08 -15.57
CA TYR A 121 -6.33 -0.93 -15.63
C TYR A 121 -6.77 0.18 -16.59
N PHE A 122 -5.90 1.17 -16.82
CA PHE A 122 -6.05 2.22 -17.83
C PHE A 122 -5.52 1.79 -19.19
N GLY A 123 -5.11 0.53 -19.36
CA GLY A 123 -4.56 0.01 -20.63
C GLY A 123 -3.13 0.48 -20.93
N ILE A 124 -2.46 1.09 -19.95
CA ILE A 124 -1.06 1.50 -20.02
C ILE A 124 -0.22 0.30 -19.56
N LEU A 125 -0.06 -0.67 -20.45
CA LEU A 125 0.58 -1.94 -20.13
C LEU A 125 2.08 -1.87 -20.39
N LYS A 126 2.89 -2.26 -19.40
CA LYS A 126 4.30 -2.58 -19.65
C LYS A 126 4.43 -3.75 -20.62
N GLU A 127 5.57 -3.84 -21.31
CA GLU A 127 5.89 -4.95 -22.20
C GLU A 127 5.88 -6.28 -21.45
N SER A 128 6.50 -6.31 -20.28
CA SER A 128 6.58 -7.47 -19.41
C SER A 128 6.48 -7.08 -17.93
N ARG A 129 6.20 -8.07 -17.08
CA ARG A 129 6.31 -7.91 -15.63
C ARG A 129 7.75 -7.59 -15.25
N VAL A 130 7.92 -6.68 -14.31
CA VAL A 130 9.24 -6.33 -13.77
C VAL A 130 9.76 -7.49 -12.94
N THR A 131 10.94 -7.99 -13.28
CA THR A 131 11.61 -9.10 -12.57
C THR A 131 12.93 -8.65 -11.92
N THR A 132 13.34 -7.40 -12.09
CA THR A 132 14.52 -6.83 -11.44
C THR A 132 14.25 -6.54 -9.98
N PHE A 133 15.30 -6.32 -9.18
CA PHE A 133 15.17 -5.90 -7.79
C PHE A 133 14.18 -4.72 -7.65
N PRO A 134 13.26 -4.74 -6.66
CA PRO A 134 13.10 -5.76 -5.61
C PRO A 134 12.18 -6.95 -5.98
N PHE A 135 11.62 -6.98 -7.19
CA PHE A 135 10.71 -8.05 -7.64
C PHE A 135 11.43 -9.39 -7.89
N SER A 136 12.76 -9.39 -7.98
CA SER A 136 13.57 -10.62 -8.08
C SER A 136 13.65 -11.42 -6.78
N ILE A 137 13.37 -10.78 -5.63
CA ILE A 137 13.57 -11.37 -4.30
C ILE A 137 12.26 -11.59 -3.54
N LEU A 138 11.23 -10.81 -3.87
CA LEU A 138 9.97 -10.75 -3.13
C LEU A 138 8.85 -10.34 -4.07
N ASP A 139 7.71 -11.04 -3.98
CA ASP A 139 6.49 -10.64 -4.65
C ASP A 139 5.84 -9.46 -3.93
N ASN A 140 5.28 -8.51 -4.70
CA ASN A 140 4.60 -7.32 -4.15
C ASN A 140 5.46 -6.51 -3.15
N PRO A 141 6.72 -6.19 -3.48
CA PRO A 141 7.70 -5.60 -2.54
C PRO A 141 7.26 -4.25 -1.97
N MET A 142 6.42 -3.49 -2.68
CA MET A 142 5.89 -2.22 -2.19
C MET A 142 4.93 -2.39 -1.00
N TYR A 143 4.08 -3.42 -1.03
CA TYR A 143 3.14 -3.72 0.05
C TYR A 143 3.89 -4.17 1.31
N TRP A 144 4.87 -5.06 1.16
CA TRP A 144 5.71 -5.52 2.27
C TRP A 144 6.64 -4.43 2.80
N GLY A 145 7.23 -3.62 1.91
CA GLY A 145 8.06 -2.49 2.31
C GLY A 145 7.27 -1.43 3.07
N SER A 146 6.04 -1.12 2.64
CA SER A 146 5.14 -0.23 3.38
C SER A 146 4.75 -0.82 4.74
N THR A 147 4.53 -2.12 4.83
CA THR A 147 4.24 -2.80 6.11
C THR A 147 5.44 -2.73 7.05
N ALA A 148 6.65 -2.98 6.55
CA ALA A 148 7.89 -2.86 7.30
C ALA A 148 8.12 -1.43 7.80
N ASN A 149 7.77 -0.41 7.01
CA ASN A 149 7.83 0.98 7.45
C ASN A 149 6.89 1.27 8.62
N TYR A 150 5.62 0.84 8.55
CA TYR A 150 4.69 1.01 9.67
C TYR A 150 5.13 0.23 10.92
N LEU A 151 5.64 -0.99 10.74
CA LEU A 151 6.19 -1.79 11.83
C LEU A 151 7.37 -1.10 12.50
N GLY A 152 8.33 -0.64 11.69
CA GLY A 152 9.51 0.07 12.17
C GLY A 152 9.12 1.33 12.92
N TRP A 153 8.16 2.11 12.41
CA TRP A 153 7.65 3.30 13.07
C TRP A 153 6.99 2.98 14.42
N ALA A 154 6.15 1.94 14.48
CA ALA A 154 5.52 1.49 15.71
C ALA A 154 6.54 1.04 16.77
N VAL A 155 7.61 0.35 16.35
CA VAL A 155 8.70 -0.09 17.23
C VAL A 155 9.52 1.09 17.73
N VAL A 156 9.91 2.03 16.86
CA VAL A 156 10.63 3.25 17.26
C VAL A 156 9.85 4.04 18.31
N HIS A 157 8.52 4.07 18.18
CA HIS A 157 7.64 4.73 19.14
C HIS A 157 7.18 3.84 20.29
N ALA A 158 7.69 2.61 20.42
CA ALA A 158 7.30 1.66 21.46
C ALA A 158 5.77 1.57 21.65
N SER A 159 5.01 1.59 20.54
CA SER A 159 3.56 1.74 20.55
C SER A 159 2.84 0.43 20.22
N PRO A 160 2.15 -0.19 21.20
CA PRO A 160 1.32 -1.38 20.96
C PRO A 160 0.18 -1.11 19.98
N ALA A 161 -0.43 0.09 20.03
CA ALA A 161 -1.45 0.50 19.06
C ALA A 161 -0.89 0.51 17.63
N GLY A 162 0.33 1.05 17.45
CA GLY A 162 1.02 1.01 16.16
C GLY A 162 1.30 -0.41 15.67
N LEU A 163 1.67 -1.34 16.57
CA LEU A 163 1.87 -2.75 16.22
C LEU A 163 0.57 -3.42 15.75
N LEU A 164 -0.54 -3.17 16.45
CA LEU A 164 -1.85 -3.68 16.04
C LEU A 164 -2.30 -3.08 14.70
N LEU A 165 -2.17 -1.76 14.52
CA LEU A 165 -2.49 -1.10 13.25
C LEU A 165 -1.62 -1.64 12.11
N THR A 166 -0.36 -1.97 12.37
CA THR A 166 0.52 -2.61 11.39
C THR A 166 0.02 -3.99 10.99
N ALA A 167 -0.48 -4.80 11.94
CA ALA A 167 -1.13 -6.07 11.62
C ALA A 167 -2.39 -5.86 10.75
N VAL A 168 -3.17 -4.81 11.01
CA VAL A 168 -4.32 -4.44 10.14
C VAL A 168 -3.85 -4.05 8.75
N VAL A 169 -2.76 -3.28 8.62
CA VAL A 169 -2.15 -2.94 7.31
C VAL A 169 -1.75 -4.21 6.56
N ALA A 170 -1.01 -5.11 7.22
CA ALA A 170 -0.54 -6.36 6.63
C ALA A 170 -1.71 -7.22 6.12
N LEU A 171 -2.74 -7.39 6.95
CA LEU A 171 -3.94 -8.15 6.57
C LEU A 171 -4.66 -7.51 5.38
N THR A 172 -4.85 -6.18 5.41
CA THR A 172 -5.51 -5.45 4.33
C THR A 172 -4.74 -5.59 3.02
N TYR A 173 -3.42 -5.53 3.06
CA TYR A 173 -2.57 -5.72 1.89
C TYR A 173 -2.60 -7.15 1.37
N VAL A 174 -2.58 -8.17 2.23
CA VAL A 174 -2.74 -9.57 1.79
C VAL A 174 -4.07 -9.74 1.06
N VAL A 175 -5.16 -9.20 1.61
CA VAL A 175 -6.47 -9.23 0.96
C VAL A 175 -6.42 -8.51 -0.39
N ALA A 176 -5.83 -7.30 -0.46
CA ALA A 176 -5.69 -6.55 -1.71
C ALA A 176 -4.92 -7.34 -2.78
N ILE A 177 -3.79 -7.96 -2.42
CA ILE A 177 -2.97 -8.78 -3.31
C ILE A 177 -3.76 -9.97 -3.85
N LEU A 178 -4.52 -10.68 -2.99
CA LEU A 178 -5.35 -11.82 -3.41
C LEU A 178 -6.38 -11.44 -4.48
N TYR A 179 -6.88 -10.21 -4.46
CA TYR A 179 -7.77 -9.71 -5.50
C TYR A 179 -7.00 -9.21 -6.73
N GLU A 180 -5.90 -8.48 -6.54
CA GLU A 180 -5.15 -7.79 -7.59
C GLU A 180 -4.39 -8.76 -8.50
N GLU A 181 -3.68 -9.74 -7.95
CA GLU A 181 -2.80 -10.63 -8.73
C GLU A 181 -3.51 -11.43 -9.82
N PRO A 182 -4.65 -12.11 -9.55
CA PRO A 182 -5.38 -12.83 -10.59
C PRO A 182 -5.87 -11.91 -11.70
N PHE A 183 -6.25 -10.68 -11.33
CA PHE A 183 -6.79 -9.71 -12.28
C PHE A 183 -5.70 -9.15 -13.19
N THR A 184 -4.57 -8.71 -12.62
CA THR A 184 -3.43 -8.26 -13.40
C THR A 184 -2.86 -9.40 -14.26
N ALA A 185 -2.82 -10.64 -13.75
CA ALA A 185 -2.43 -11.80 -14.57
C ALA A 185 -3.33 -11.98 -15.81
N GLU A 186 -4.64 -11.81 -15.65
CA GLU A 186 -5.60 -11.93 -16.74
C GLU A 186 -5.43 -10.81 -17.78
N ILE A 187 -5.20 -9.56 -17.35
CA ILE A 187 -4.92 -8.44 -18.27
C ILE A 187 -3.69 -8.75 -19.15
N TYR A 188 -2.59 -9.21 -18.55
CA TYR A 188 -1.37 -9.53 -19.30
C TYR A 188 -1.54 -10.78 -20.19
N ARG A 189 -2.35 -11.76 -19.78
CA ARG A 189 -2.70 -12.92 -20.62
C ARG A 189 -3.51 -12.49 -21.85
N GLN A 190 -4.50 -11.62 -21.68
CA GLN A 190 -5.29 -11.09 -22.78
C GLN A 190 -4.41 -10.30 -23.76
N LYS A 191 -3.48 -9.49 -23.26
CA LYS A 191 -2.49 -8.80 -24.10
C LYS A 191 -1.66 -9.78 -24.94
N ALA A 192 -1.14 -10.85 -24.32
CA ALA A 192 -0.34 -11.85 -25.03
C ALA A 192 -1.14 -12.64 -26.09
N SER A 193 -2.47 -12.76 -25.92
CA SER A 193 -3.36 -13.41 -26.87
C SER A 193 -3.81 -12.52 -28.04
N GLN A 194 -3.65 -11.21 -27.94
CA GLN A 194 -3.95 -10.30 -29.05
C GLN A 194 -2.78 -10.30 -30.05
N PRO A 195 -3.01 -10.59 -31.34
CA PRO A 195 -1.95 -10.52 -32.34
C PRO A 195 -1.41 -9.10 -32.41
N ASP A 196 -0.08 -8.99 -32.37
CA ASP A 196 0.68 -7.75 -32.41
C ASP A 196 0.23 -6.94 -33.63
N LYS A 197 -0.64 -5.94 -33.44
CA LYS A 197 -1.00 -4.99 -34.49
C LYS A 197 0.17 -4.02 -34.66
N ARG A 198 1.27 -4.52 -35.22
CA ARG A 198 2.31 -3.69 -35.82
C ARG A 198 1.70 -3.05 -37.06
N SER A 199 1.35 -1.76 -36.96
CA SER A 199 1.25 -0.84 -38.10
C SER A 199 2.45 0.08 -38.09
#